data_AF-A0A653M374-F1
#
_entry.id   AF-A0A653M374-F1
#
_cell.length_a   1.000
_cell.length_b   1.000
_cell.length_c   1.000
_cell.angle_alpha   90.00
_cell.angle_beta   90.00
_cell.angle_gamma   90.00
#
_symmetry.space_group_name_H-M   'P 1'
#
loop_
_entity.id
_entity.type
_entity.pdbx_description
1 polymer ?
#
loop_
_entity_poly.entity_id
_entity_poly.type
_entity_poly.pdbx_seq_one_letter_code
_entity_poly.pdbx_strand_id
1 'polypeptide(L)' 'MFVVYWLEGDARAESHARHRQFDAAALAEALRFAEELRKRQAQGEPVGFVTLCSENPQSVGKPGVADPPADCDWKKRRR' A
#
# COMPACT_ATOMS: atom_id res chain seq x y z
N MET A 1 -8.85 -7.90 1.02
CA MET A 1 -8.16 -7.97 -0.29
C MET A 1 -6.90 -7.16 -0.16
N PHE A 2 -5.77 -7.65 -0.68
CA PHE A 2 -4.54 -6.86 -0.76
C PHE A 2 -4.23 -6.56 -2.22
N VAL A 3 -3.68 -5.39 -2.50
CA VAL A 3 -3.21 -5.03 -3.84
C VAL A 3 -1.81 -4.47 -3.72
N VAL A 4 -0.88 -5.05 -4.48
CA VAL A 4 0.47 -4.50 -4.62
C VAL A 4 0.51 -3.71 -5.92
N TYR A 5 0.95 -2.46 -5.86
CA TYR A 5 1.18 -1.58 -7.00
C TYR A 5 2.68 -1.32 -7.14
N TRP A 6 3.15 -1.19 -8.38
CA TRP A 6 4.52 -0.81 -8.69
C TRP A 6 4.59 -0.15 -10.06
N LEU A 7 5.72 0.50 -10.34
CA LEU A 7 6.07 0.96 -11.67
C LEU A 7 7.07 0.00 -12.29
N GLU A 8 6.87 -0.30 -13.57
CA GLU A 8 7.86 -0.96 -14.43
C GLU A 8 8.30 0.00 -15.53
N GLY A 9 9.61 0.12 -15.74
CA GLY A 9 10.17 0.99 -16.77
C GLY A 9 11.41 1.72 -16.28
N ASP A 10 12.21 2.19 -17.23
CA ASP A 10 13.39 3.00 -16.92
C ASP A 10 12.94 4.37 -16.39
N ALA A 11 13.61 4.90 -15.38
CA ALA A 11 13.38 6.25 -14.86
C ALA A 11 13.59 7.34 -15.94
N ARG A 12 14.32 7.02 -17.03
CA ARG A 12 14.53 7.90 -18.19
C ARG A 12 13.48 7.72 -19.30
N ALA A 13 12.66 6.69 -19.22
CA ALA A 13 11.58 6.40 -20.17
C ALA A 13 10.22 6.50 -19.48
N GLU A 14 9.15 6.32 -20.25
CA GLU A 14 7.80 6.28 -19.70
C GLU A 14 7.64 5.03 -18.82
N SER A 15 7.28 5.25 -17.55
CA SER A 15 7.02 4.16 -16.60
C SER A 15 5.57 3.67 -16.72
N HIS A 16 5.37 2.37 -16.70
CA HIS A 16 4.06 1.74 -16.73
C HIS A 16 3.61 1.35 -15.32
N ALA A 17 2.41 1.80 -14.95
CA ALA A 17 1.78 1.37 -13.71
C ALA A 17 1.35 -0.10 -13.80
N ARG A 18 1.70 -0.87 -12.77
CA ARG A 18 1.35 -2.28 -12.62
C ARG A 18 0.66 -2.51 -11.28
N HIS A 19 -0.17 -3.55 -11.25
CA HIS A 19 -0.79 -3.99 -10.01
C HIS A 19 -1.00 -5.51 -9.99
N ARG A 20 -1.09 -6.07 -8.79
CA ARG A 20 -1.48 -7.47 -8.55
C ARG A 20 -2.37 -7.54 -7.32
N GLN A 21 -3.51 -8.19 -7.49
CA GLN A 21 -4.47 -8.42 -6.41
C GLN A 21 -4.20 -9.77 -5.74
N PHE A 22 -4.49 -9.82 -4.45
CA PHE A 22 -4.39 -10.98 -3.58
C PHE A 22 -5.67 -11.07 -2.74
N ASP A 23 -6.04 -12.30 -2.41
CA ASP A 23 -7.19 -12.58 -1.55
C ASP A 23 -7.03 -11.94 -0.14
N ALA A 24 -8.15 -11.74 0.56
CA ALA A 24 -8.15 -11.22 1.92
C ALA A 24 -7.39 -12.08 2.94
N ALA A 25 -7.26 -13.38 2.71
CA ALA A 25 -6.47 -14.29 3.55
C ALA A 25 -4.98 -14.36 3.15
N ALA A 26 -4.59 -13.77 2.01
CA ALA A 26 -3.29 -13.96 1.39
C ALA A 26 -2.26 -12.86 1.73
N LEU A 27 -2.31 -12.28 2.94
CA LEU A 27 -1.41 -11.18 3.35
C LEU A 27 0.07 -11.57 3.23
N ALA A 28 0.41 -12.77 3.70
CA ALA A 28 1.79 -13.25 3.66
C ALA A 28 2.32 -13.38 2.22
N GLU A 29 1.46 -13.76 1.26
CA GLU A 29 1.82 -13.83 -0.15
C GLU A 29 2.02 -12.45 -0.77
N ALA A 30 1.12 -11.50 -0.45
CA ALA A 30 1.23 -10.12 -0.91
C ALA A 30 2.53 -9.46 -0.42
N LEU A 31 2.90 -9.69 0.85
CA LEU A 31 4.15 -9.19 1.42
C LEU A 31 5.37 -9.84 0.76
N ARG A 32 5.37 -11.16 0.57
CA ARG A 32 6.46 -11.86 -0.14
C ARG A 32 6.65 -11.32 -1.56
N PHE A 33 5.56 -11.07 -2.27
CA PHE A 33 5.61 -10.50 -3.62
C PHE A 33 6.19 -9.07 -3.62
N ALA A 34 5.77 -8.22 -2.69
CA ALA A 34 6.32 -6.87 -2.56
C ALA A 34 7.82 -6.88 -2.22
N GLU A 35 8.28 -7.80 -1.36
CA GLU A 35 9.70 -7.98 -1.06
C GLU A 35 10.50 -8.44 -2.29
N GLU A 36 9.94 -9.32 -3.11
CA GLU A 36 10.60 -9.75 -4.35
C GLU A 36 10.78 -8.57 -5.32
N LEU A 37 9.77 -7.71 -5.46
CA LEU A 37 9.89 -6.48 -6.26
C LEU A 37 10.99 -5.54 -5.71
N ARG A 38 11.11 -5.40 -4.38
CA ARG A 38 12.16 -4.59 -3.75
C ARG A 38 13.56 -5.17 -3.97
N LYS A 39 13.70 -6.50 -3.97
CA LYS A 39 14.97 -7.15 -4.31
C LYS A 39 15.37 -6.88 -5.76
N ARG A 40 14.43 -7.02 -6.70
CA ARG A 40 14.64 -6.70 -8.12
C ARG A 40 15.08 -5.25 -8.28
N GLN A 41 14.40 -4.32 -7.61
CA GLN A 41 14.80 -2.91 -7.57
C GLN A 41 16.24 -2.74 -7.03
N ALA A 42 16.59 -3.41 -5.93
CA ALA A 42 17.95 -3.34 -5.35
C ALA A 42 19.04 -3.94 -6.26
N GLN A 43 18.67 -4.86 -7.15
CA GLN A 43 19.54 -5.43 -8.18
C GLN A 43 19.66 -4.55 -9.43
N GLY A 44 18.99 -3.39 -9.46
CA GLY A 44 19.03 -2.45 -10.58
C GLY A 44 18.03 -2.77 -11.69
N GLU A 45 17.07 -3.66 -11.46
CA GLU A 45 15.96 -3.83 -12.40
C GLU A 45 15.07 -2.58 -12.42
N PRO A 46 14.38 -2.30 -13.55
CA PRO A 46 13.52 -1.13 -13.73
C PRO A 46 12.18 -1.28 -12.98
N VAL A 47 12.24 -1.46 -11.66
CA VAL A 47 11.10 -1.58 -10.75
C VAL A 47 11.13 -0.39 -9.79
N GLY A 48 10.02 0.35 -9.72
CA GLY A 48 9.91 1.55 -8.88
C GLY A 48 8.63 1.58 -8.06
N PHE A 49 8.60 2.45 -7.03
CA PHE A 49 7.40 2.81 -6.27
C PHE A 49 6.53 1.63 -5.81
N VAL A 50 7.14 0.62 -5.20
CA VAL A 50 6.43 -0.58 -4.69
C VAL A 50 5.62 -0.22 -3.45
N THR A 51 4.29 -0.30 -3.55
CA THR A 51 3.36 -0.03 -2.44
C THR A 51 2.30 -1.14 -2.30
N LEU A 52 1.87 -1.39 -1.06
CA LEU A 52 0.83 -2.37 -0.74
C LEU A 52 -0.37 -1.64 -0.14
N CYS A 53 -1.55 -1.88 -0.70
CA CYS A 53 -2.83 -1.43 -0.18
C CYS A 53 -3.57 -2.62 0.44
N SER A 54 -3.96 -2.50 1.71
CA SER A 54 -4.74 -3.50 2.45
C SER A 54 -6.21 -3.12 2.65
N GLU A 55 -6.54 -1.85 2.45
CA GLU A 55 -7.91 -1.37 2.55
C GLU A 55 -8.64 -1.66 1.24
N ASN A 56 -9.90 -2.08 1.33
CA ASN A 56 -10.73 -2.19 0.13
C ASN A 56 -11.00 -0.76 -0.37
N PRO A 57 -10.55 -0.38 -1.59
CA PRO A 57 -10.74 0.99 -2.11
C PRO A 57 -12.22 1.39 -2.25
N GLN A 58 -13.11 0.40 -2.34
CA GLN A 58 -14.56 0.58 -2.38
C GLN A 58 -15.19 0.59 -0.99
N SER A 59 -14.46 0.16 0.03
CA SER A 59 -14.87 0.21 1.44
C SER A 59 -14.39 1.50 2.09
N VAL A 60 -14.76 2.63 1.48
CA VAL A 60 -14.75 3.89 2.21
C VAL A 60 -15.79 3.77 3.32
N GLY A 61 -15.33 3.60 4.57
CA GLY A 61 -16.20 3.83 5.71
C GLY A 61 -16.81 5.23 5.60
N LYS A 62 -17.89 5.53 6.35
CA LYS A 62 -18.26 6.94 6.54
C LYS A 62 -16.97 7.67 6.94
N PRO A 63 -16.57 8.78 6.26
CA PRO A 63 -15.40 9.55 6.68
C PRO A 63 -15.55 9.73 8.18
N GLY A 64 -14.55 9.25 8.93
CA GLY A 64 -14.63 9.19 10.39
C GLY A 64 -15.14 10.53 10.85
N VAL A 65 -16.38 10.55 11.37
CA VAL A 65 -17.00 11.76 11.87
C VAL A 65 -16.06 12.23 12.97
N ALA A 66 -15.34 13.30 12.68
CA ALA A 66 -14.50 14.01 13.63
C ALA A 66 -15.37 14.87 14.56
N ASP A 67 -16.55 14.39 14.94
CA ASP A 67 -17.30 14.87 16.10
C ASP A 67 -17.12 13.83 17.20
N PRO A 68 -15.95 13.79 17.85
CA PRO A 68 -15.84 13.03 19.08
C PRO A 68 -16.93 13.53 20.04
N PRO A 69 -17.61 12.64 20.77
CA PRO A 69 -18.52 13.08 21.83
C PRO A 69 -17.75 13.95 22.83
N ALA A 70 -18.45 14.87 23.51
CA ALA A 70 -17.83 15.87 24.38
C ALA A 70 -16.97 15.28 25.52
N ASP A 71 -17.16 14.00 25.83
CA ASP A 71 -16.43 13.21 26.82
C ASP A 71 -15.21 12.46 26.25
N CYS A 72 -14.91 12.60 24.97
CA CYS A 72 -13.76 11.97 24.36
C CYS A 72 -12.46 12.62 24.85
N ASP A 73 -11.78 11.94 25.78
CA ASP A 73 -10.50 12.36 26.34
C ASP A 73 -9.34 12.08 25.36
N TRP A 74 -9.35 12.71 24.18
CA TRP A 74 -8.26 12.60 23.23
C TRP A 74 -7.02 13.34 23.79
N LYS A 75 -6.07 12.58 24.33
CA LYS A 75 -4.76 13.11 24.70
C LYS A 75 -3.74 12.63 23.69
N LYS A 76 -3.29 13.54 22.82
CA LYS A 76 -2.12 13.28 21.96
C LYS A 76 -0.92 13.04 22.87
N ARG A 77 -0.47 11.78 22.99
CA ARG A 77 0.76 11.43 23.72
C ARG A 77 1.92 12.20 23.09
N ARG A 78 2.54 13.10 23.84
CA ARG A 78 3.85 13.65 23.54
C ARG A 78 4.86 12.83 24.33
N ARG A 79 5.77 12.14 23.64
CA ARG A 79 7.04 11.65 24.19
C ARG A 79 8.13 12.20 23.31
#